data_AF-A0A8S3FEQ3-F1
#
_entry.id   AF-A0A8S3FEQ3-F1
#
_cell.length_a   1.000
_cell.length_b   1.000
_cell.length_c   1.000
_cell.angle_alpha   90.00
_cell.angle_beta   90.00
_cell.angle_gamma   90.00
#
_symmetry.space_group_name_H-M   'P 1'
#
loop_
_entity.id
_entity.type
_entity.pdbx_description
1 polymer ?
#
loop_
_entity_poly.entity_id
_entity_poly.type
_entity_poly.pdbx_seq_one_letter_code
_entity_poly.pdbx_strand_id
1 'polypeptide(L)'
;LILLECLSQFTVHPTWFMNSPSSQPEKQSKFQELFSNHYCKRENMEQKKNKLSIADMKKNLSRIIMLIIYLLINHGLVIYVIYYRTIKVKLNVPIVFARICGMLLNFNCTFIIVLMLKQTIRIIRSNKFLRKGIPVDDHIDFHKVVGRIIVVLSILHTIAHVVNVGAYNNHSWVAYLFTTEPNIGWVGGFASLSGLLLCIILSVIVVCSMRWIRRGGHFQVFYWSHLLYLPFYILLIIHATNFWKWIVGPLFIFLLEKFYSIVTRCSSRNGRTYIHSVTIEQSNVISLNIHRPKHFK
;
A
#
# COMPACT_ATOMS: atom_id res chain seq x y z
N LEU A 1 -1.03 4.95 18.60
CA LEU A 1 -1.02 6.02 19.62
C LEU A 1 -0.84 7.43 19.03
N ILE A 2 -0.01 7.66 18.00
CA ILE A 2 0.13 9.00 17.37
C ILE A 2 -1.15 9.49 16.62
N LEU A 3 -2.09 8.58 16.31
CA LEU A 3 -3.38 8.93 15.69
C LEU A 3 -4.50 9.26 16.69
N LEU A 4 -4.32 8.99 17.99
CA LEU A 4 -5.31 9.28 19.04
C LEU A 4 -5.05 10.62 19.75
N GLU A 5 -3.80 11.11 19.77
CA GLU A 5 -3.46 12.42 20.34
C GLU A 5 -3.98 13.62 19.53
N CYS A 6 -4.19 13.46 18.22
CA CYS A 6 -4.78 14.52 17.39
C CYS A 6 -6.30 14.71 17.60
N LEU A 7 -6.99 13.80 18.29
CA LEU A 7 -8.44 13.86 18.48
C LEU A 7 -8.88 14.31 19.88
N SER A 8 -7.95 14.44 20.84
CA SER A 8 -8.28 14.88 22.21
C SER A 8 -8.28 16.41 22.39
N GLN A 9 -7.84 17.20 21.42
CA GLN A 9 -7.75 18.66 21.53
C GLN A 9 -9.06 19.42 21.24
N PHE A 10 -10.20 18.72 21.08
CA PHE A 10 -11.49 19.35 20.79
C PHE A 10 -12.64 18.94 21.72
N THR A 11 -12.34 18.53 22.96
CA THR A 11 -13.37 18.49 24.01
C THR A 11 -13.31 19.79 24.81
N VAL A 12 -14.14 20.75 24.39
CA VAL A 12 -14.49 21.92 25.20
C VAL A 12 -14.97 21.42 26.55
N HIS A 13 -14.22 21.73 27.61
CA HIS A 13 -14.62 21.52 28.99
C HIS A 13 -15.54 22.69 29.36
N PRO A 14 -16.85 22.50 29.65
CA PRO A 14 -17.62 23.52 30.32
C PRO A 14 -17.39 23.32 31.81
N THR A 15 -16.35 23.93 32.36
CA THR A 15 -16.44 24.41 33.74
C THR A 15 -17.41 25.60 33.74
N TRP A 16 -18.06 25.88 34.88
CA TRP A 16 -19.04 26.95 35.12
C TRP A 16 -20.52 26.59 34.90
N PHE A 17 -21.16 26.08 35.97
CA PHE A 17 -22.27 26.73 36.67
C PHE A 17 -22.59 25.94 37.96
N MET A 18 -21.91 26.27 39.06
CA MET A 18 -22.48 26.10 40.40
C MET A 18 -22.74 27.49 40.95
N ASN A 19 -24.01 27.89 40.89
CA ASN A 19 -24.63 28.83 41.82
C ASN A 19 -26.14 28.61 41.70
N SER A 20 -26.70 27.92 42.69
CA SER A 20 -28.13 27.92 43.01
C SER A 20 -28.42 29.23 43.74
N PRO A 21 -29.51 29.96 43.40
CA PRO A 21 -30.75 29.73 44.15
C PRO A 21 -32.05 29.92 43.34
N SER A 22 -33.14 29.48 43.97
CA SER A 22 -34.57 29.76 43.71
C SER A 22 -35.37 28.71 42.92
N SER A 23 -36.30 28.13 43.67
CA SER A 23 -37.37 27.21 43.32
C SER A 23 -38.35 27.83 42.32
N GLN A 24 -38.18 27.53 41.02
CA GLN A 24 -39.25 27.62 40.03
C GLN A 24 -39.39 26.26 39.32
N PRO A 25 -40.43 25.46 39.64
CA PRO A 25 -40.58 24.09 39.10
C PRO A 25 -40.68 24.06 37.56
N GLU A 26 -41.15 25.15 36.95
CA GLU A 26 -41.33 25.28 35.50
C GLU A 26 -40.01 25.51 34.72
N LYS A 27 -39.03 26.22 35.32
CA LYS A 27 -37.70 26.36 34.70
C LYS A 27 -36.91 25.05 34.77
N GLN A 28 -37.07 24.30 35.85
CA GLN A 28 -36.39 23.02 36.06
C GLN A 28 -36.93 21.94 35.13
N SER A 29 -38.25 21.89 34.90
CA SER A 29 -38.86 20.97 33.92
C SER A 29 -38.40 21.26 32.49
N LYS A 30 -38.37 22.54 32.08
CA LYS A 30 -37.94 22.96 30.75
C LYS A 30 -36.45 22.71 30.50
N PHE A 31 -35.62 22.87 31.54
CA PHE A 31 -34.20 22.53 31.47
C PHE A 31 -33.98 21.01 31.33
N GLN A 32 -34.73 20.21 32.10
CA GLN A 32 -34.66 18.75 32.04
C GLN A 32 -35.15 18.19 30.69
N GLU A 33 -36.19 18.81 30.12
CA GLU A 33 -36.71 18.50 28.80
C GLU A 33 -35.72 18.87 27.68
N LEU A 34 -35.09 20.05 27.77
CA LEU A 34 -34.03 20.46 26.84
C LEU A 34 -32.84 19.48 26.87
N PHE A 35 -32.36 19.11 28.06
CA PHE A 35 -31.29 18.12 28.18
C PHE A 35 -31.72 16.77 27.62
N SER A 36 -32.89 16.25 28.00
CA SER A 36 -33.41 14.98 27.50
C SER A 36 -33.49 14.96 25.96
N ASN A 37 -33.99 16.04 25.35
CA ASN A 37 -34.05 16.20 23.90
C ASN A 37 -32.65 16.23 23.26
N HIS A 38 -31.68 16.90 23.89
CA HIS A 38 -30.29 16.91 23.42
C HIS A 38 -29.61 15.54 23.53
N TYR A 39 -29.81 14.80 24.63
CA TYR A 39 -29.31 13.44 24.80
C TYR A 39 -29.93 12.49 23.77
N CYS A 40 -31.25 12.50 23.60
CA CYS A 40 -31.95 11.67 22.61
C CYS A 40 -31.52 12.01 21.16
N LYS A 41 -31.33 13.29 20.83
CA LYS A 41 -30.82 13.70 19.51
C LYS A 41 -29.39 13.19 19.27
N ARG A 42 -28.53 13.20 20.29
CA ARG A 42 -27.16 12.68 20.20
C ARG A 42 -27.12 11.17 20.02
N GLU A 43 -27.93 10.42 20.77
CA GLU A 43 -28.05 8.96 20.61
C GLU A 43 -28.57 8.59 19.22
N ASN A 44 -29.58 9.30 18.70
CA ASN A 44 -30.10 9.07 17.35
C ASN A 44 -29.04 9.36 16.27
N MET A 45 -28.21 10.39 16.45
CA MET A 45 -27.09 10.69 15.56
C MET A 45 -26.00 9.60 15.62
N GLU A 46 -25.66 9.10 16.80
CA GLU A 46 -24.70 7.99 16.98
C GLU A 46 -25.23 6.67 16.39
N GLN A 47 -26.50 6.34 16.61
CA GLN A 47 -27.14 5.17 16.00
C GLN A 47 -27.18 5.28 14.48
N LYS A 48 -27.50 6.46 13.92
CA LYS A 48 -27.47 6.69 12.47
C LYS A 48 -26.06 6.59 11.90
N LYS A 49 -25.06 7.12 12.62
CA LYS A 49 -23.63 7.01 12.26
C LYS A 49 -23.13 5.57 12.30
N ASN A 50 -23.52 4.79 13.32
CA ASN A 50 -23.20 3.38 13.44
C ASN A 50 -23.88 2.55 12.35
N LYS A 51 -25.17 2.81 12.05
CA LYS A 51 -25.90 2.13 10.98
C LYS A 51 -25.31 2.43 9.59
N LEU A 52 -24.94 3.69 9.34
CA LEU A 52 -24.24 4.10 8.12
C LEU A 52 -22.86 3.41 8.04
N SER A 53 -22.09 3.40 9.13
CA SER A 53 -20.80 2.73 9.23
C SER A 53 -20.89 1.22 8.95
N ILE A 54 -21.88 0.52 9.51
CA ILE A 54 -22.08 -0.93 9.27
C ILE A 54 -22.48 -1.19 7.81
N ALA A 55 -23.33 -0.35 7.22
CA ALA A 55 -23.69 -0.45 5.81
C ALA A 55 -22.48 -0.21 4.89
N ASP A 56 -21.65 0.79 5.22
CA ASP A 56 -20.42 1.12 4.50
C ASP A 56 -19.35 0.01 4.65
N MET A 57 -19.26 -0.61 5.84
CA MET A 57 -18.40 -1.77 6.08
C MET A 57 -18.86 -2.98 5.28
N LYS A 58 -20.17 -3.27 5.21
CA LYS A 58 -20.69 -4.35 4.37
C LYS A 58 -20.41 -4.12 2.88
N LYS A 59 -20.54 -2.87 2.43
CA LYS A 59 -20.23 -2.46 1.05
C LYS A 59 -18.76 -2.63 0.69
N ASN A 60 -17.85 -2.39 1.64
CA ASN A 60 -16.40 -2.45 1.44
C ASN A 60 -15.73 -3.65 2.13
N LEU A 61 -16.49 -4.67 2.54
CA LEU A 61 -16.01 -5.78 3.37
C LEU A 61 -14.79 -6.46 2.77
N SER A 62 -14.84 -6.66 1.45
CA SER A 62 -13.71 -7.21 0.69
C SER A 62 -12.44 -6.40 0.91
N ARG A 63 -12.47 -5.08 0.70
CA ARG A 63 -11.29 -4.21 0.87
C ARG A 63 -10.74 -4.28 2.30
N ILE A 64 -11.63 -4.31 3.29
CA ILE A 64 -11.28 -4.38 4.71
C ILE A 64 -10.59 -5.72 5.03
N ILE A 65 -11.13 -6.84 4.54
CA ILE A 65 -10.52 -8.17 4.76
C ILE A 65 -9.10 -8.21 4.18
N MET A 66 -8.91 -7.74 2.94
CA MET A 66 -7.58 -7.69 2.33
C MET A 66 -6.60 -6.85 3.16
N LEU A 67 -7.04 -5.68 3.63
CA LEU A 67 -6.24 -4.79 4.47
C LEU A 67 -5.87 -5.45 5.80
N ILE A 68 -6.82 -6.11 6.47
CA ILE A 68 -6.57 -6.81 7.73
C ILE A 68 -5.54 -7.92 7.52
N ILE A 69 -5.70 -8.76 6.50
CA ILE A 69 -4.74 -9.84 6.19
C ILE A 69 -3.36 -9.26 5.92
N TYR A 70 -3.27 -8.20 5.11
CA TYR A 70 -2.01 -7.52 4.82
C TYR A 70 -1.35 -6.96 6.10
N LEU A 71 -2.11 -6.31 6.97
CA LEU A 71 -1.59 -5.76 8.24
C LEU A 71 -1.12 -6.88 9.18
N LEU A 72 -1.87 -7.98 9.28
CA LEU A 72 -1.51 -9.14 10.09
C LEU A 72 -0.18 -9.76 9.61
N ILE A 73 0.00 -9.92 8.29
CA ILE A 73 1.25 -10.45 7.73
C ILE A 73 2.43 -9.52 8.06
N ASN A 74 2.31 -8.21 7.79
CA ASN A 74 3.38 -7.27 8.09
C ASN A 74 3.70 -7.25 9.59
N HIS A 75 2.68 -7.25 10.46
CA HIS A 75 2.88 -7.26 11.91
C HIS A 75 3.55 -8.55 12.39
N GLY A 76 3.14 -9.71 11.88
CA GLY A 76 3.78 -11.00 12.17
C GLY A 76 5.25 -11.01 11.77
N LEU A 77 5.61 -10.42 10.63
CA LEU A 77 7.01 -10.26 10.19
C LEU A 77 7.81 -9.36 11.13
N VAL A 78 7.24 -8.26 11.62
CA VAL A 78 7.90 -7.39 12.61
C VAL A 78 8.18 -8.16 13.90
N ILE A 79 7.17 -8.85 14.45
CA ILE A 79 7.32 -9.65 15.68
C ILE A 79 8.40 -10.72 15.50
N TYR A 80 8.38 -11.42 14.37
CA TYR A 80 9.40 -12.43 14.05
C TYR A 80 10.82 -11.85 14.05
N VAL A 81 11.03 -10.70 13.42
CA VAL A 81 12.36 -10.06 13.38
C VAL A 81 12.78 -9.58 14.76
N ILE A 82 11.88 -8.96 15.53
CA ILE A 82 12.18 -8.51 16.90
C ILE A 82 12.58 -9.70 17.77
N TYR A 83 11.79 -10.77 17.76
CA TYR A 83 12.07 -11.98 18.52
C TYR A 83 13.43 -12.59 18.13
N TYR A 84 13.66 -12.81 16.85
CA TYR A 84 14.89 -13.47 16.40
C TYR A 84 16.14 -12.57 16.58
N ARG A 85 16.06 -11.29 16.22
CA ARG A 85 17.25 -10.40 16.22
C ARG A 85 17.56 -9.79 17.58
N THR A 86 16.56 -9.52 18.41
CA THR A 86 16.76 -8.93 19.75
C THR A 86 17.01 -10.01 20.79
N ILE A 87 16.20 -11.08 20.81
CA ILE A 87 16.26 -12.07 21.89
C ILE A 87 17.31 -13.15 21.60
N LYS A 88 17.31 -13.72 20.38
CA LYS A 88 18.24 -14.82 20.04
C LYS A 88 19.64 -14.32 19.70
N VAL A 89 19.75 -13.29 18.86
CA VAL A 89 21.05 -12.79 18.37
C VAL A 89 21.60 -11.62 19.20
N LYS A 90 20.74 -10.96 20.01
CA LYS A 90 21.12 -9.82 20.87
C LYS A 90 21.79 -8.65 20.11
N LEU A 91 21.19 -8.26 18.98
CA LEU A 91 21.66 -7.10 18.20
C LEU A 91 21.22 -5.77 18.83
N ASN A 92 22.00 -4.72 18.58
CA ASN A 92 21.68 -3.35 18.98
C ASN A 92 20.37 -2.86 18.32
N VAL A 93 19.61 -2.03 19.04
CA VAL A 93 18.30 -1.52 18.60
C VAL A 93 18.33 -0.89 17.19
N PRO A 94 19.31 -0.04 16.83
CA PRO A 94 19.37 0.57 15.50
C PRO A 94 19.59 -0.46 14.36
N ILE A 95 20.33 -1.54 14.63
CA ILE A 95 20.53 -2.64 13.69
C ILE A 95 19.25 -3.46 13.55
N VAL A 96 18.57 -3.76 14.66
CA VAL A 96 17.27 -4.44 14.65
C VAL A 96 16.25 -3.66 13.82
N PHE A 97 16.19 -2.34 13.99
CA PHE A 97 15.30 -1.48 13.22
C PHE A 97 15.58 -1.55 11.71
N ALA A 98 16.85 -1.48 11.30
CA ALA A 98 17.23 -1.67 9.89
C ALA A 98 16.78 -3.04 9.34
N ARG A 99 16.89 -4.11 10.14
CA ARG A 99 16.44 -5.47 9.77
C ARG A 99 14.92 -5.59 9.68
N ILE A 100 14.16 -4.88 10.52
CA ILE A 100 12.70 -4.82 10.43
C ILE A 100 12.29 -4.18 9.10
N CYS A 101 12.84 -2.99 8.79
CA CYS A 101 12.54 -2.30 7.53
C CYS A 101 12.92 -3.17 6.31
N GLY A 102 14.08 -3.83 6.34
CA GLY A 102 14.50 -4.73 5.27
C GLY A 102 13.57 -5.95 5.08
N MET A 103 13.08 -6.54 6.18
CA MET A 103 12.13 -7.65 6.10
C MET A 103 10.78 -7.21 5.51
N LEU A 104 10.29 -6.05 5.93
CA LEU A 104 9.07 -5.47 5.39
C LEU A 104 9.24 -5.10 3.91
N LEU A 105 10.38 -4.56 3.51
CA LEU A 105 10.70 -4.28 2.11
C LEU A 105 10.71 -5.57 1.27
N ASN A 106 11.34 -6.65 1.75
CA ASN A 106 11.32 -7.94 1.03
C ASN A 106 9.90 -8.41 0.74
N PHE A 107 9.02 -8.40 1.77
CA PHE A 107 7.62 -8.78 1.58
C PHE A 107 6.89 -7.84 0.63
N ASN A 108 6.96 -6.52 0.85
CA ASN A 108 6.19 -5.54 0.08
C ASN A 108 6.64 -5.47 -1.38
N CYS A 109 7.95 -5.53 -1.66
CA CYS A 109 8.50 -5.58 -3.01
C CYS A 109 8.13 -6.88 -3.74
N THR A 110 7.95 -7.99 -3.04
CA THR A 110 7.44 -9.22 -3.68
C THR A 110 5.94 -9.13 -3.92
N PHE A 111 5.19 -8.66 -2.92
CA PHE A 111 3.75 -8.60 -2.94
C PHE A 111 3.20 -7.63 -3.99
N ILE A 112 3.90 -6.51 -4.25
CA ILE A 112 3.47 -5.54 -5.28
C ILE A 112 3.43 -6.13 -6.70
N ILE A 113 4.25 -7.16 -7.02
CA ILE A 113 4.16 -7.93 -8.27
C ILE A 113 2.89 -8.77 -8.30
N VAL A 114 2.60 -9.45 -7.19
CA VAL A 114 1.41 -10.32 -7.07
C VAL A 114 0.13 -9.52 -7.39
N LEU A 115 0.07 -8.26 -6.96
CA LEU A 115 -1.04 -7.34 -7.26
C LEU A 115 -1.17 -6.96 -8.75
N MET A 116 -0.16 -7.23 -9.57
CA MET A 116 -0.15 -6.92 -11.00
C MET A 116 -0.20 -8.17 -11.90
N LEU A 117 -0.47 -9.34 -11.31
CA LEU A 117 -0.78 -10.59 -12.01
C LEU A 117 -2.25 -10.59 -12.51
N LYS A 118 -2.53 -9.75 -13.52
CA LYS A 118 -3.88 -9.48 -14.04
C LYS A 118 -4.60 -10.73 -14.56
N GLN A 119 -3.89 -11.66 -15.18
CA GLN A 119 -4.48 -12.91 -15.67
C GLN A 119 -4.89 -13.80 -14.50
N THR A 120 -4.00 -13.94 -13.52
CA THR A 120 -4.24 -14.71 -12.30
C THR A 120 -5.43 -14.15 -11.53
N ILE A 121 -5.47 -12.83 -11.35
CA ILE A 121 -6.60 -12.11 -10.76
C ILE A 121 -7.89 -12.35 -11.55
N ARG A 122 -7.83 -12.36 -12.88
CA ARG A 122 -9.00 -12.67 -13.74
C ARG A 122 -9.52 -14.08 -13.52
N ILE A 123 -8.63 -15.07 -13.41
CA ILE A 123 -8.99 -16.47 -13.13
C ILE A 123 -9.63 -16.59 -11.75
N ILE A 124 -9.03 -15.98 -10.72
CA ILE A 124 -9.59 -15.92 -9.37
C ILE A 124 -11.01 -15.33 -9.38
N ARG A 125 -11.22 -14.24 -10.12
CA ARG A 125 -12.52 -13.57 -10.24
C ARG A 125 -13.58 -14.42 -10.95
N SER A 126 -13.18 -15.30 -11.87
CA SER A 126 -14.09 -16.22 -12.57
C SER A 126 -14.58 -17.37 -11.69
N ASN A 127 -13.83 -17.72 -10.63
CA ASN A 127 -14.21 -18.78 -9.70
C ASN A 127 -15.07 -18.21 -8.56
N LYS A 128 -16.32 -18.69 -8.46
CA LYS A 128 -17.31 -18.22 -7.48
C LYS A 128 -16.85 -18.39 -6.02
N PHE A 129 -16.12 -19.46 -5.71
CA PHE A 129 -15.62 -19.72 -4.35
C PHE A 129 -14.47 -18.78 -3.99
N LEU A 130 -13.48 -18.65 -4.88
CA LEU A 130 -12.31 -17.80 -4.64
C LEU A 130 -12.67 -16.31 -4.60
N ARG A 131 -13.61 -15.87 -5.43
CA ARG A 131 -14.13 -14.50 -5.42
C ARG A 131 -14.79 -14.11 -4.08
N LYS A 132 -15.42 -15.06 -3.38
CA LYS A 132 -16.03 -14.80 -2.07
C LYS A 132 -14.98 -14.69 -0.96
N GLY A 133 -13.85 -15.41 -1.10
CA GLY A 133 -12.78 -15.43 -0.10
C GLY A 133 -11.70 -14.36 -0.30
N ILE A 134 -11.37 -14.03 -1.55
CA ILE A 134 -10.27 -13.11 -1.89
C ILE A 134 -10.84 -11.85 -2.59
N PRO A 135 -10.79 -10.69 -1.93
CA PRO A 135 -11.02 -9.39 -2.53
C PRO A 135 -9.95 -9.14 -3.59
N VAL A 136 -10.27 -9.11 -4.88
CA VAL A 136 -9.25 -8.86 -5.92
C VAL A 136 -9.60 -7.70 -6.87
N ASP A 137 -10.76 -7.08 -6.68
CA ASP A 137 -11.27 -6.09 -7.62
C ASP A 137 -10.47 -4.76 -7.60
N ASP A 138 -9.88 -4.40 -6.45
CA ASP A 138 -9.13 -3.14 -6.29
C ASP A 138 -7.61 -3.33 -6.27
N HIS A 139 -7.10 -4.38 -6.91
CA HIS A 139 -5.68 -4.73 -6.90
C HIS A 139 -4.75 -3.57 -7.34
N ILE A 140 -5.21 -2.71 -8.26
CA ILE A 140 -4.46 -1.52 -8.72
C ILE A 140 -4.39 -0.45 -7.63
N ASP A 141 -5.48 -0.22 -6.91
CA ASP A 141 -5.48 0.75 -5.81
C ASP A 141 -4.62 0.25 -4.65
N PHE A 142 -4.66 -1.05 -4.40
CA PHE A 142 -3.78 -1.67 -3.42
C PHE A 142 -2.31 -1.62 -3.83
N HIS A 143 -1.98 -1.81 -5.11
CA HIS A 143 -0.63 -1.61 -5.62
C HIS A 143 -0.13 -0.18 -5.35
N LYS A 144 -0.99 0.85 -5.50
CA LYS A 144 -0.61 2.23 -5.16
C LYS A 144 -0.37 2.41 -3.66
N VAL A 145 -1.16 1.76 -2.80
CA VAL A 145 -0.97 1.79 -1.34
C VAL A 145 0.35 1.14 -0.96
N VAL A 146 0.59 -0.09 -1.44
CA VAL A 146 1.84 -0.83 -1.20
C VAL A 146 3.05 -0.07 -1.75
N GLY A 147 2.93 0.55 -2.93
CA GLY A 147 3.99 1.39 -3.49
C GLY A 147 4.37 2.57 -2.58
N ARG A 148 3.39 3.24 -1.95
CA ARG A 148 3.68 4.29 -0.95
C ARG A 148 4.36 3.72 0.30
N ILE A 149 3.94 2.54 0.75
CA ILE A 149 4.55 1.87 1.90
C ILE A 149 6.01 1.49 1.60
N ILE A 150 6.31 1.00 0.39
CA ILE A 150 7.70 0.71 -0.04
C ILE A 150 8.56 1.97 0.05
N VAL A 151 8.07 3.13 -0.40
CA VAL A 151 8.81 4.41 -0.31
C VAL A 151 9.10 4.81 1.14
N VAL A 152 8.09 4.74 2.01
CA VAL A 152 8.28 5.07 3.44
C VAL A 152 9.29 4.10 4.07
N LEU A 153 9.14 2.80 3.81
CA LEU A 153 10.06 1.79 4.34
C LEU A 153 11.47 1.94 3.78
N SER A 154 11.66 2.33 2.52
CA SER A 154 12.99 2.56 1.94
C SER A 154 13.67 3.76 2.60
N ILE A 155 12.94 4.84 2.86
CA ILE A 155 13.49 6.01 3.57
C ILE A 155 13.91 5.61 5.00
N LEU A 156 13.02 4.93 5.73
CA LEU A 156 13.32 4.46 7.09
C LEU A 156 14.50 3.49 7.12
N HIS A 157 14.58 2.59 6.14
CA HIS A 157 15.69 1.65 6.00
C HIS A 157 17.03 2.37 5.75
N THR A 158 17.05 3.36 4.86
CA THR A 158 18.24 4.16 4.58
C THR A 158 18.68 4.96 5.81
N ILE A 159 17.75 5.63 6.51
CA ILE A 159 18.04 6.36 7.75
C ILE A 159 18.64 5.41 8.80
N ALA A 160 18.06 4.21 8.96
CA ALA A 160 18.57 3.22 9.90
C ALA A 160 20.00 2.78 9.56
N HIS A 161 20.32 2.61 8.28
CA HIS A 161 21.69 2.31 7.85
C HIS A 161 22.66 3.46 8.13
N VAL A 162 22.28 4.71 7.85
CA VAL A 162 23.11 5.89 8.14
C VAL A 162 23.40 6.03 9.63
N VAL A 163 22.37 5.88 10.48
CA VAL A 163 22.51 5.92 11.94
C VAL A 163 23.42 4.78 12.42
N ASN A 164 23.27 3.57 11.90
CA ASN A 164 24.12 2.43 12.26
C ASN A 164 25.60 2.68 11.94
N VAL A 165 25.89 3.28 10.79
CA VAL A 165 27.26 3.56 10.36
C VAL A 165 27.89 4.63 11.25
N GLY A 166 27.18 5.74 11.46
CA GLY A 166 27.68 6.84 12.29
C GLY A 166 27.83 6.48 13.77
N ALA A 167 26.96 5.62 14.31
CA ALA A 167 26.98 5.27 15.72
C ALA A 167 27.93 4.10 16.07
N TYR A 168 28.17 3.15 15.14
CA TYR A 168 28.86 1.90 15.47
C TYR A 168 30.10 1.59 14.63
N ASN A 169 30.22 2.12 13.41
CA ASN A 169 31.32 1.75 12.52
C ASN A 169 32.37 2.87 12.36
N ASN A 170 32.21 4.03 13.03
CA ASN A 170 33.11 5.20 12.95
C ASN A 170 33.51 5.63 11.53
N HIS A 171 32.78 5.19 10.51
CA HIS A 171 33.01 5.57 9.12
C HIS A 171 32.21 6.83 8.78
N SER A 172 32.79 7.69 7.94
CA SER A 172 32.04 8.78 7.33
C SER A 172 30.86 8.22 6.53
N TRP A 173 29.67 8.78 6.72
CA TRP A 173 28.47 8.38 5.98
C TRP A 173 28.62 8.61 4.47
N VAL A 174 29.42 9.62 4.05
CA VAL A 174 29.75 9.84 2.63
C VAL A 174 30.58 8.68 2.09
N ALA A 175 31.63 8.28 2.82
CA ALA A 175 32.44 7.13 2.43
C ALA A 175 31.60 5.86 2.38
N TYR A 176 30.75 5.62 3.38
CA TYR A 176 29.89 4.44 3.40
C TYR A 176 28.93 4.35 2.20
N LEU A 177 28.43 5.47 1.69
CA LEU A 177 27.49 5.48 0.56
C LEU A 177 28.16 5.19 -0.80
N PHE A 178 29.41 5.63 -0.98
CA PHE A 178 30.10 5.56 -2.26
C PHE A 178 31.25 4.54 -2.31
N THR A 179 31.57 3.90 -1.19
CA THR A 179 32.71 2.97 -1.07
C THR A 179 32.26 1.53 -0.82
N THR A 180 33.00 0.57 -1.39
CA THR A 180 32.80 -0.89 -1.20
C THR A 180 33.65 -1.49 -0.08
N GLU A 181 34.58 -0.72 0.47
CA GLU A 181 35.49 -1.08 1.58
C GLU A 181 34.82 -1.72 2.81
N PRO A 182 33.56 -1.37 3.21
CA PRO A 182 32.94 -2.06 4.34
C PRO A 182 32.77 -3.57 4.09
N ASN A 183 32.89 -4.04 2.84
CA ASN A 183 32.64 -5.43 2.43
C ASN A 183 31.29 -5.97 2.93
N ILE A 184 30.32 -5.08 3.17
CA ILE A 184 28.97 -5.40 3.60
C ILE A 184 28.12 -5.74 2.37
N GLY A 185 27.54 -6.93 2.37
CA GLY A 185 26.76 -7.46 1.25
C GLY A 185 27.34 -8.78 0.76
N TRP A 186 26.56 -9.52 -0.03
CA TRP A 186 26.97 -10.84 -0.49
C TRP A 186 27.80 -10.80 -1.78
N VAL A 187 27.68 -9.71 -2.56
CA VAL A 187 28.51 -9.45 -3.74
C VAL A 187 29.56 -8.41 -3.36
N GLY A 188 30.69 -8.82 -2.79
CA GLY A 188 31.89 -8.00 -2.60
C GLY A 188 31.68 -6.57 -2.05
N GLY A 189 30.85 -6.39 -1.02
CA GLY A 189 30.63 -5.06 -0.42
C GLY A 189 29.67 -4.13 -1.16
N PHE A 190 28.97 -4.61 -2.18
CA PHE A 190 28.14 -3.76 -3.05
C PHE A 190 26.81 -3.31 -2.43
N ALA A 191 26.53 -3.60 -1.15
CA ALA A 191 25.23 -3.30 -0.53
C ALA A 191 24.92 -1.80 -0.50
N SER A 192 25.90 -0.96 -0.15
CA SER A 192 25.70 0.50 -0.07
C SER A 192 25.40 1.11 -1.44
N LEU A 193 26.24 0.78 -2.44
CA LEU A 193 26.10 1.33 -3.79
C LEU A 193 24.81 0.83 -4.48
N SER A 194 24.50 -0.47 -4.36
CA SER A 194 23.22 -1.01 -4.85
C SER A 194 22.01 -0.38 -4.16
N GLY A 195 22.09 -0.10 -2.85
CA GLY A 195 21.03 0.58 -2.10
C GLY A 195 20.79 2.00 -2.59
N LEU A 196 21.85 2.76 -2.88
CA LEU A 196 21.76 4.10 -3.46
C LEU A 196 21.12 4.06 -4.85
N LEU A 197 21.57 3.16 -5.73
CA LEU A 197 20.99 2.98 -7.06
C LEU A 197 19.51 2.58 -7.00
N LEU A 198 19.13 1.71 -6.06
CA LEU A 198 17.73 1.35 -5.80
C LEU A 198 16.90 2.56 -5.39
N CYS A 199 17.43 3.44 -4.53
CA CYS A 199 16.74 4.66 -4.11
C CYS A 199 16.52 5.63 -5.29
N ILE A 200 17.53 5.78 -6.16
CA ILE A 200 17.44 6.63 -7.36
C ILE A 200 16.36 6.09 -8.31
N ILE A 201 16.42 4.79 -8.64
CA ILE A 201 15.46 4.14 -9.53
C ILE A 201 14.04 4.23 -8.95
N LEU A 202 13.87 3.92 -7.66
CA LEU A 202 12.57 4.00 -7.00
C LEU A 202 12.01 5.43 -7.05
N SER A 203 12.86 6.44 -6.83
CA SER A 203 12.47 7.85 -6.91
C SER A 203 11.96 8.23 -8.29
N VAL A 204 12.67 7.82 -9.36
CA VAL A 204 12.24 8.05 -10.74
C VAL A 204 10.88 7.38 -11.02
N ILE A 205 10.74 6.10 -10.65
CA ILE A 205 9.48 5.36 -10.82
C ILE A 205 8.32 6.08 -10.12
N VAL A 206 8.52 6.51 -8.87
CA VAL A 206 7.48 7.12 -8.04
C VAL A 206 7.09 8.50 -8.58
N VAL A 207 8.06 9.37 -8.87
CA VAL A 207 7.81 10.71 -9.41
C VAL A 207 7.03 10.59 -10.71
N CYS A 208 7.49 9.78 -11.65
CA CYS A 208 6.81 9.58 -12.94
C CYS A 208 5.44 8.87 -12.83
N SER A 209 5.17 8.18 -11.71
CA SER A 209 3.87 7.53 -11.42
C SER A 209 2.84 8.44 -10.74
N MET A 210 3.23 9.66 -10.36
CA MET A 210 2.33 10.61 -9.70
C MET A 210 1.16 11.05 -10.60
N ARG A 211 0.05 11.43 -9.95
CA ARG A 211 -1.22 11.74 -10.63
C ARG A 211 -1.09 12.86 -11.66
N TRP A 212 -0.28 13.88 -11.38
CA TRP A 212 -0.06 15.02 -12.28
C TRP A 212 0.61 14.64 -13.60
N ILE A 213 1.53 13.67 -13.62
CA ILE A 213 2.23 13.25 -14.84
C ILE A 213 1.35 12.29 -15.62
N ARG A 214 0.78 11.30 -14.93
CA ARG A 214 -0.05 10.28 -15.56
C ARG A 214 -1.37 10.82 -16.12
N ARG A 215 -1.93 11.89 -15.54
CA ARG A 215 -3.18 12.54 -16.02
C ARG A 215 -2.94 13.83 -16.80
N GLY A 216 -1.73 14.37 -16.81
CA GLY A 216 -1.38 15.61 -17.52
C GLY A 216 -0.97 15.41 -18.98
N GLY A 217 -1.44 14.36 -19.65
CA GLY A 217 -1.12 14.06 -21.07
C GLY A 217 0.15 13.24 -21.31
N HIS A 218 1.04 13.11 -20.32
CA HIS A 218 2.33 12.42 -20.47
C HIS A 218 2.29 10.94 -20.03
N PHE A 219 1.28 10.18 -20.47
CA PHE A 219 1.13 8.77 -20.06
C PHE A 219 2.32 7.89 -20.49
N GLN A 220 2.97 8.24 -21.61
CA GLN A 220 4.14 7.54 -22.12
C GLN A 220 5.34 7.63 -21.16
N VAL A 221 5.54 8.78 -20.50
CA VAL A 221 6.59 8.95 -19.47
C VAL A 221 6.35 8.00 -18.32
N PHE A 222 5.12 7.93 -17.81
CA PHE A 222 4.74 6.93 -16.81
C PHE A 222 5.04 5.51 -17.30
N TYR A 223 4.63 5.15 -18.51
CA TYR A 223 4.83 3.80 -19.04
C TYR A 223 6.32 3.39 -19.09
N TRP A 224 7.17 4.19 -19.74
CA TRP A 224 8.59 3.86 -19.90
C TRP A 224 9.37 3.92 -18.59
N SER A 225 9.12 4.94 -17.77
CA SER A 225 9.76 5.04 -16.44
C SER A 225 9.38 3.87 -15.54
N HIS A 226 8.14 3.39 -15.60
CA HIS A 226 7.70 2.28 -14.76
C HIS A 226 8.37 0.95 -15.13
N LEU A 227 8.82 0.76 -16.39
CA LEU A 227 9.62 -0.40 -16.81
C LEU A 227 10.97 -0.52 -16.08
N LEU A 228 11.43 0.55 -15.41
CA LEU A 228 12.58 0.48 -14.51
C LEU A 228 12.37 -0.49 -13.33
N TYR A 229 11.16 -1.04 -13.14
CA TYR A 229 10.95 -2.17 -12.24
C TYR A 229 11.89 -3.35 -12.58
N LEU A 230 12.23 -3.58 -13.86
CA LEU A 230 13.15 -4.67 -14.25
C LEU A 230 14.55 -4.50 -13.63
N PRO A 231 15.30 -3.41 -13.92
CA PRO A 231 16.60 -3.19 -13.29
C PRO A 231 16.50 -3.04 -11.76
N PHE A 232 15.38 -2.50 -11.25
CA PHE A 232 15.12 -2.44 -9.80
C PHE A 232 15.14 -3.84 -9.16
N TYR A 233 14.44 -4.84 -9.72
CA TYR A 233 14.46 -6.20 -9.14
C TYR A 233 15.80 -6.91 -9.28
N ILE A 234 16.53 -6.69 -10.38
CA ILE A 234 17.88 -7.23 -10.55
C ILE A 234 18.80 -6.67 -9.46
N LEU A 235 18.79 -5.34 -9.27
CA LEU A 235 19.56 -4.70 -8.20
C LEU A 235 19.10 -5.12 -6.81
N LEU A 236 17.81 -5.38 -6.60
CA LEU A 236 17.28 -5.82 -5.31
C LEU A 236 17.76 -7.22 -4.92
N ILE A 237 17.87 -8.14 -5.90
CA ILE A 237 18.48 -9.47 -5.71
C ILE A 237 19.96 -9.34 -5.33
N ILE A 238 20.70 -8.42 -5.96
CA ILE A 238 22.10 -8.14 -5.64
C ILE A 238 22.23 -7.51 -4.25
N HIS A 239 21.36 -6.55 -3.92
CA HIS A 239 21.39 -5.80 -2.67
C HIS A 239 21.09 -6.67 -1.45
N ALA A 240 20.08 -7.56 -1.55
CA ALA A 240 19.59 -8.34 -0.42
C ALA A 240 19.82 -9.84 -0.62
N THR A 241 20.71 -10.41 0.19
CA THR A 241 21.18 -11.81 0.10
C THR A 241 20.08 -12.87 0.09
N ASN A 242 18.97 -12.61 0.79
CA ASN A 242 17.86 -13.56 0.90
C ASN A 242 16.66 -13.19 0.01
N PHE A 243 16.71 -12.07 -0.74
CA PHE A 243 15.56 -11.60 -1.50
C PHE A 243 15.17 -12.55 -2.64
N TRP A 244 16.14 -13.29 -3.21
CA TRP A 244 15.86 -14.28 -4.25
C TRP A 244 14.84 -15.36 -3.80
N LYS A 245 14.82 -15.71 -2.50
CA LYS A 245 13.86 -16.66 -1.92
C LYS A 245 12.43 -16.12 -1.94
N TRP A 246 12.28 -14.80 -1.79
CA TRP A 246 10.97 -14.13 -1.82
C TRP A 246 10.44 -14.01 -3.23
N ILE A 247 11.31 -13.73 -4.19
CA ILE A 247 10.89 -13.36 -5.55
C ILE A 247 10.68 -14.57 -6.46
N VAL A 248 11.35 -15.70 -6.23
CA VAL A 248 11.36 -16.85 -7.15
C VAL A 248 9.96 -17.36 -7.51
N GLY A 249 9.09 -17.56 -6.52
CA GLY A 249 7.72 -18.06 -6.72
C GLY A 249 6.85 -17.06 -7.51
N PRO A 250 6.68 -15.82 -7.02
CA PRO A 250 5.91 -14.79 -7.73
C PRO A 250 6.46 -14.45 -9.11
N LEU A 251 7.79 -14.47 -9.29
CA LEU A 251 8.42 -14.26 -10.59
C LEU A 251 8.10 -15.41 -11.55
N PHE A 252 8.16 -16.65 -11.10
CA PHE A 252 7.77 -17.80 -11.92
C PHE A 252 6.31 -17.71 -12.38
N ILE A 253 5.40 -17.37 -11.47
CA ILE A 253 3.98 -17.14 -11.81
C ILE A 253 3.82 -15.98 -12.79
N PHE A 254 4.55 -14.88 -12.59
CA PHE A 254 4.56 -13.74 -13.52
C PHE A 254 4.99 -14.14 -14.92
N LEU A 255 6.06 -14.95 -15.05
CA LEU A 255 6.54 -15.44 -16.35
C LEU A 255 5.52 -16.35 -17.02
N LEU A 256 4.91 -17.28 -16.27
CA LEU A 256 3.83 -18.14 -16.79
C LEU A 256 2.63 -17.33 -17.27
N GLU A 257 2.23 -16.31 -16.50
CA GLU A 257 1.16 -15.41 -16.88
C GLU A 257 1.50 -14.67 -18.18
N LYS A 258 2.73 -14.15 -18.33
CA LYS A 258 3.17 -13.49 -19.56
C LYS A 258 3.16 -14.45 -20.74
N PHE A 259 3.68 -15.66 -20.57
CA PHE A 259 3.66 -16.70 -21.60
C PHE A 259 2.24 -17.04 -22.03
N TYR A 260 1.35 -17.35 -21.09
CA TYR A 260 -0.07 -17.61 -21.37
C TYR A 260 -0.75 -16.42 -22.07
N SER A 261 -0.45 -15.19 -21.63
CA SER A 261 -1.00 -13.96 -22.22
C SER A 261 -0.51 -13.72 -23.66
N ILE A 262 0.72 -14.13 -23.97
CA ILE A 262 1.27 -14.09 -25.34
C ILE A 262 0.60 -15.18 -26.19
N VAL A 263 0.59 -16.44 -25.73
CA VAL A 263 -0.04 -17.56 -26.44
C VAL A 263 -1.50 -17.28 -26.72
N THR A 264 -2.26 -16.78 -25.74
CA THR A 264 -3.67 -16.44 -25.92
C THR A 264 -3.86 -15.29 -26.90
N ARG A 265 -2.98 -14.28 -26.91
CA ARG A 265 -3.04 -13.19 -27.91
C ARG A 265 -2.70 -13.68 -29.32
N CYS A 266 -1.69 -14.53 -29.46
CA CYS A 266 -1.30 -15.12 -30.75
C CYS A 266 -2.33 -16.12 -31.27
N SER A 267 -2.97 -16.87 -30.37
CA SER A 267 -4.02 -17.86 -30.70
C SER A 267 -5.40 -17.23 -30.91
N SER A 268 -5.65 -16.04 -30.32
CA SER A 268 -6.88 -15.31 -30.55
C SER A 268 -6.91 -14.82 -32.00
N ARG A 269 -7.64 -15.55 -32.85
CA ARG A 269 -8.08 -15.14 -34.19
C ARG A 269 -8.99 -13.90 -34.17
N ASN A 270 -9.24 -13.29 -33.01
CA ASN A 270 -9.99 -12.05 -32.90
C ASN A 270 -9.08 -10.92 -33.42
N GLY A 271 -9.19 -10.67 -34.72
CA GLY A 271 -8.41 -9.66 -35.43
C GLY A 271 -8.65 -8.25 -34.93
N ARG A 272 -7.94 -7.30 -35.55
CA ARG A 272 -8.11 -5.86 -35.31
C ARG A 272 -9.58 -5.50 -35.56
N THR A 273 -10.24 -4.93 -34.55
CA THR A 273 -11.56 -4.34 -34.68
C THR A 273 -11.44 -2.84 -34.91
N TYR A 274 -12.41 -2.26 -35.61
CA TYR A 274 -12.48 -0.83 -35.87
C TYR A 274 -13.67 -0.21 -35.15
N ILE A 275 -13.49 1.04 -34.77
CA ILE A 275 -14.53 1.85 -34.12
C ILE A 275 -15.48 2.30 -35.23
N HIS A 276 -16.76 1.97 -35.09
CA HIS A 276 -17.82 2.34 -36.03
C HIS A 276 -18.35 3.75 -35.73
N SER A 277 -18.64 4.05 -34.46
CA SER A 277 -19.05 5.39 -34.05
C SER A 277 -18.69 5.67 -32.59
N VAL A 278 -18.47 6.96 -32.30
CA VAL A 278 -18.19 7.48 -30.96
C VAL A 278 -19.23 8.57 -30.68
N THR A 279 -20.07 8.37 -29.67
CA THR A 279 -21.07 9.36 -29.23
C THR A 279 -20.72 9.83 -27.83
N ILE A 280 -20.70 11.14 -27.62
CA ILE A 280 -20.52 11.74 -26.29
C ILE A 280 -21.91 12.01 -25.72
N GLU A 281 -22.24 11.31 -24.64
CA GLU A 281 -23.52 11.44 -23.95
C GLU A 281 -23.48 12.60 -22.93
N GLN A 282 -24.67 13.09 -22.55
CA GLN A 282 -24.84 14.27 -21.68
C GLN A 282 -24.22 14.14 -20.27
N SER A 283 -23.79 12.94 -19.88
CA SER A 283 -23.21 12.63 -18.55
C SER A 283 -21.69 12.42 -18.57
N ASN A 284 -20.95 12.97 -19.53
CA ASN A 284 -19.51 12.64 -19.75
C ASN A 284 -19.27 11.14 -19.95
N VAL A 285 -20.24 10.44 -20.54
CA VAL A 285 -20.12 9.03 -20.90
C VAL A 285 -19.79 8.97 -22.39
N ILE A 286 -18.81 8.16 -22.75
CA ILE A 286 -18.44 7.92 -24.15
C ILE A 286 -19.04 6.59 -24.56
N SER A 287 -20.03 6.63 -25.46
CA SER A 287 -20.57 5.45 -26.12
C SER A 287 -19.70 5.12 -27.32
N LEU A 288 -19.08 3.94 -27.31
CA LEU A 288 -18.13 3.52 -28.33
C LEU A 288 -18.64 2.24 -28.99
N ASN A 289 -19.14 2.37 -30.22
CA ASN A 289 -19.65 1.26 -31.01
C ASN A 289 -18.50 0.65 -31.82
N ILE A 290 -18.20 -0.63 -31.58
CA ILE A 290 -17.10 -1.36 -32.23
C ILE A 290 -17.69 -2.45 -33.13
N HIS A 291 -17.11 -2.65 -34.31
CA HIS A 291 -17.51 -3.75 -35.19
C HIS A 291 -17.26 -5.12 -34.54
N ARG A 292 -18.30 -5.99 -34.50
CA ARG A 292 -18.21 -7.34 -33.92
C ARG A 292 -17.30 -8.25 -34.76
N PRO A 293 -16.24 -8.87 -34.20
CA PRO A 293 -15.42 -9.83 -34.92
C PRO A 293 -16.24 -11.06 -35.37
N LYS A 294 -15.92 -11.61 -36.55
CA LYS A 294 -16.62 -12.78 -37.13
C LYS A 294 -16.67 -14.01 -36.21
N HIS A 295 -15.69 -14.18 -35.33
CA HIS A 295 -15.58 -15.33 -34.41
C HIS A 295 -15.91 -14.98 -32.95
N PHE A 296 -16.46 -13.80 -32.67
CA PHE A 296 -16.85 -13.40 -31.32
C PHE A 296 -18.22 -13.99 -30.96
N LYS A 297 -18.23 -15.04 -30.14
CA LYS A 297 -19.44 -15.66 -29.58
C LYS A 297 -19.94 -14.88 -28.38
#